data_AF-A0A7K5IU32-F1
#
_entry.id   AF-A0A7K5IU32-F1
#
_cell.length_a   1.000
_cell.length_b   1.000
_cell.length_c   1.000
_cell.angle_alpha   90.00
_cell.angle_beta   90.00
_cell.angle_gamma   90.00
#
_symmetry.space_group_name_H-M   'P 1'
#
loop_
_entity.id
_entity.type
_entity.pdbx_description
1 polymer ?
#
loop_
_entity_poly.entity_id
_entity_poly.type
_entity_poly.pdbx_seq_one_letter_code
_entity_poly.pdbx_strand_id
1 'polypeptide(L)'
;VKSWADAFGGELYSIVTKYSGSLLLQKKYKDVEPTLKIKEVDGLELVKKFSEQMESMLRRKVEAVEGLCEDFPAQAGACCLSCSLFVFLFFKFDYYNSLLINDKDENDNYVELGDEFILEPNEHFNNLLVNTTYSDIQLPTNVYNKGNGLYL
;
A
#
# COMPACT_ATOMS: atom_id res chain seq x y z
N VAL A 1 12.16 -52.37 -5.55
CA VAL A 1 11.90 -50.91 -5.49
C VAL A 1 10.51 -50.53 -5.99
N LYS A 2 10.12 -50.83 -7.25
CA LYS A 2 8.76 -50.51 -7.76
C LYS A 2 7.61 -51.05 -6.90
N SER A 3 7.61 -52.36 -6.63
CA SER A 3 6.56 -52.98 -5.79
C SER A 3 6.45 -52.39 -4.38
N TRP A 4 7.56 -51.89 -3.81
CA TRP A 4 7.53 -51.21 -2.51
C TRP A 4 6.90 -49.82 -2.62
N ALA A 5 7.24 -49.06 -3.67
CA ALA A 5 6.66 -47.74 -3.91
C ALA A 5 5.15 -47.82 -4.20
N ASP A 6 4.71 -48.85 -4.94
CA ASP A 6 3.29 -49.08 -5.22
C ASP A 6 2.51 -49.44 -3.95
N ALA A 7 3.07 -50.31 -3.11
CA ALA A 7 2.46 -50.69 -1.82
C ALA A 7 2.37 -49.49 -0.87
N PHE A 8 3.47 -48.75 -0.70
CA PHE A 8 3.52 -47.57 0.15
C PHE A 8 2.59 -46.45 -0.35
N GLY A 9 2.57 -46.18 -1.66
CA GLY A 9 1.67 -45.19 -2.25
C GLY A 9 0.20 -45.55 -2.09
N GLY A 10 -0.15 -46.84 -2.20
CA GLY A 10 -1.49 -47.35 -1.95
C GLY A 10 -1.93 -47.18 -0.50
N GLU A 11 -1.06 -47.51 0.46
CA GLU A 11 -1.33 -47.31 1.89
C GLU A 11 -1.52 -45.82 2.22
N LEU A 12 -0.64 -44.96 1.70
CA LEU A 12 -0.70 -43.52 1.94
C LEU A 12 -1.97 -42.91 1.34
N TYR A 13 -2.36 -43.33 0.13
CA TYR A 13 -3.64 -42.96 -0.48
C TYR A 13 -4.82 -43.41 0.39
N SER A 14 -4.81 -44.64 0.89
CA SER A 14 -5.90 -45.17 1.73
C SER A 14 -6.06 -44.39 3.05
N ILE A 15 -4.95 -44.01 3.69
CA ILE A 15 -4.95 -43.21 4.92
C ILE A 15 -5.49 -41.81 4.61
N VAL A 16 -4.97 -41.16 3.57
CA VAL A 16 -5.40 -39.82 3.18
C VAL A 16 -6.87 -39.81 2.81
N THR A 17 -7.36 -40.71 1.97
CA THR A 17 -8.78 -40.75 1.58
C THR A 17 -9.70 -41.02 2.78
N LYS A 18 -9.29 -41.86 3.74
CA LYS A 18 -10.09 -42.19 4.92
C LYS A 18 -10.17 -41.04 5.92
N TYR A 19 -9.06 -40.34 6.17
CA TYR A 19 -8.99 -39.31 7.21
C TYR A 19 -9.11 -37.87 6.69
N SER A 20 -8.86 -37.60 5.41
CA SER A 20 -9.03 -36.26 4.80
C SER A 20 -10.49 -35.81 4.76
N GLY A 21 -11.44 -36.75 4.76
CA GLY A 21 -12.87 -36.43 4.65
C GLY A 21 -13.29 -35.90 3.27
N SER A 22 -12.42 -35.99 2.25
CA SER A 22 -12.69 -35.50 0.89
C SER A 22 -13.94 -36.11 0.26
N LEU A 23 -14.18 -37.41 0.48
CA LEU A 23 -15.39 -38.10 0.02
C LEU A 23 -16.66 -37.59 0.72
N LEU A 24 -16.57 -37.27 2.01
CA LEU A 24 -17.68 -36.69 2.78
C LEU A 24 -18.01 -35.29 2.26
N LEU A 25 -16.99 -34.48 2.02
CA LEU A 25 -17.13 -33.12 1.49
C LEU A 25 -17.74 -33.13 0.08
N GLN A 26 -17.25 -34.00 -0.80
CA GLN A 26 -17.80 -34.17 -2.15
C GLN A 26 -19.29 -34.57 -2.10
N LYS A 27 -19.65 -35.49 -1.18
CA LYS A 27 -21.04 -35.90 -0.98
C LYS A 27 -21.91 -34.75 -0.46
N LYS A 28 -21.41 -33.95 0.48
CA LYS A 28 -22.11 -32.76 0.98
C LYS A 28 -22.41 -31.75 -0.13
N TYR A 29 -21.43 -31.45 -0.98
CA TYR A 29 -21.62 -30.53 -2.10
C TYR A 29 -22.59 -31.05 -3.17
N LYS A 30 -22.65 -32.37 -3.39
CA LYS A 30 -23.60 -32.98 -4.35
C LYS A 30 -25.01 -33.13 -3.81
N ASP A 31 -25.14 -33.53 -2.54
CA ASP A 31 -26.42 -34.01 -1.99
C ASP A 31 -27.13 -33.00 -1.07
N VAL A 32 -26.42 -32.01 -0.50
CA VAL A 32 -26.92 -31.23 0.67
C VAL A 32 -26.98 -29.72 0.43
N GLU A 33 -26.38 -29.19 -0.63
CA GLU A 33 -26.36 -27.74 -0.91
C GLU A 33 -27.25 -27.36 -2.11
N PRO A 34 -28.59 -27.37 -1.99
CA PRO A 34 -29.49 -26.87 -3.04
C PRO A 34 -29.34 -25.36 -3.30
N THR A 35 -28.59 -24.66 -2.46
CA THR A 35 -28.19 -23.25 -2.56
C THR A 35 -27.07 -23.00 -3.57
N LEU A 36 -26.21 -23.99 -3.84
CA LEU A 36 -25.07 -23.84 -4.73
C LEU A 36 -25.48 -24.04 -6.18
N LYS A 37 -25.46 -22.96 -6.95
CA LYS A 37 -25.70 -22.98 -8.40
C LYS A 37 -24.37 -22.94 -9.13
N ILE A 38 -24.07 -24.00 -9.87
CA ILE A 38 -22.95 -24.00 -10.81
C ILE A 38 -23.29 -23.00 -11.91
N LYS A 39 -22.46 -21.97 -12.07
CA LYS A 39 -22.55 -21.01 -13.16
C LYS A 39 -21.37 -21.23 -14.08
N GLU A 40 -21.65 -21.44 -15.36
CA GLU A 40 -20.60 -21.37 -16.37
C GLU A 40 -20.08 -19.94 -16.44
N VAL A 41 -18.76 -19.80 -16.43
CA VAL A 41 -18.08 -18.51 -16.51
C VAL A 41 -17.40 -18.44 -17.87
N ASP A 42 -17.79 -17.46 -18.68
CA ASP A 42 -17.09 -17.16 -19.92
C ASP A 42 -15.78 -16.41 -19.61
N GLY A 43 -14.66 -16.99 -20.02
CA GLY A 43 -13.33 -16.39 -19.84
C GLY A 43 -13.17 -15.08 -20.61
N LEU A 44 -13.78 -14.94 -21.78
CA LEU A 44 -13.70 -13.71 -22.57
C LEU A 44 -14.47 -12.56 -21.90
N GLU A 45 -15.67 -12.84 -21.42
CA GLU A 45 -16.46 -11.88 -20.64
C GLU A 45 -15.73 -11.45 -19.36
N LEU A 46 -15.10 -12.39 -18.66
CA LEU A 46 -14.35 -12.10 -17.43
C LEU A 46 -13.16 -11.17 -17.70
N VAL A 47 -12.36 -11.47 -18.72
CA VAL A 47 -11.22 -10.62 -19.11
C VAL A 47 -11.70 -9.24 -19.51
N LYS A 48 -12.80 -9.13 -20.25
CA LYS A 48 -13.37 -7.84 -20.62
C LYS A 48 -13.80 -7.02 -19.40
N LYS A 49 -14.52 -7.61 -18.44
CA LYS A 49 -14.89 -6.96 -17.18
C LYS A 49 -13.68 -6.50 -16.38
N PHE A 50 -12.64 -7.33 -16.32
CA PHE A 50 -11.40 -6.99 -15.61
C PHE A 50 -10.68 -5.82 -16.26
N SER A 51 -10.59 -5.81 -17.59
CA SER A 51 -10.02 -4.71 -18.36
C SER A 51 -10.80 -3.40 -18.14
N GLU A 52 -12.12 -3.44 -18.15
CA GLU A 52 -12.97 -2.26 -17.88
C GLU A 52 -12.75 -1.71 -16.46
N GLN A 53 -12.65 -2.59 -15.46
CA GLN A 53 -12.33 -2.18 -14.09
C GLN A 53 -10.94 -1.57 -13.97
N MET A 54 -9.95 -2.15 -14.65
CA MET A 54 -8.58 -1.65 -14.66
C MET A 54 -8.48 -0.29 -15.37
N GLU A 55 -9.20 -0.11 -16.47
CA GLU A 55 -9.30 1.18 -17.16
C GLU A 55 -9.88 2.26 -16.24
N SER A 56 -10.99 1.98 -15.56
CA SER A 56 -11.61 2.94 -14.65
C SER A 56 -10.68 3.32 -13.49
N MET A 57 -9.95 2.34 -12.94
CA MET A 57 -8.98 2.57 -11.87
C MET A 57 -7.80 3.41 -12.34
N LEU A 58 -7.24 3.11 -13.52
CA LEU A 58 -6.14 3.88 -14.09
C LEU A 58 -6.58 5.30 -14.45
N ARG A 59 -7.78 5.48 -15.01
CA ARG A 59 -8.29 6.80 -15.32
C ARG A 59 -8.41 7.68 -14.09
N ARG A 60 -8.99 7.15 -13.00
CA ARG A 60 -9.07 7.87 -11.70
C ARG A 60 -7.69 8.20 -11.13
N LYS A 61 -6.69 7.31 -11.32
CA LYS A 61 -5.30 7.60 -10.92
C LYS A 61 -4.69 8.74 -11.73
N VAL A 62 -4.94 8.77 -13.04
CA VAL A 62 -4.48 9.87 -13.91
C VAL A 62 -5.17 11.18 -13.54
N GLU A 63 -6.50 11.17 -13.39
CA GLU A 63 -7.28 12.35 -12.97
C GLU A 63 -6.75 12.94 -11.65
N ALA A 64 -6.39 12.08 -10.66
CA ALA A 64 -5.80 12.53 -9.40
C ALA A 64 -4.39 13.14 -9.58
N VAL A 65 -3.57 12.58 -10.47
CA VAL A 65 -2.23 13.11 -10.78
C VAL A 65 -2.33 14.43 -11.54
N GLU A 66 -3.27 14.55 -12.48
CA GLU A 66 -3.55 15.79 -13.21
C GLU A 66 -4.00 16.89 -12.25
N GLY A 67 -4.93 16.59 -11.33
CA GLY A 67 -5.34 17.55 -10.30
C GLY A 67 -4.16 18.06 -9.46
N LEU A 68 -3.28 17.16 -9.00
CA LEU A 68 -2.06 17.57 -8.29
C LEU A 68 -1.12 18.43 -9.15
N CYS A 69 -1.00 18.11 -10.44
CA CYS A 69 -0.15 18.84 -11.39
C CYS A 69 -0.72 20.23 -11.74
N GLU A 70 -2.03 20.43 -11.70
CA GLU A 70 -2.67 21.73 -11.92
C GLU A 70 -2.67 22.59 -10.64
N ASP A 71 -2.93 21.97 -9.49
CA ASP A 71 -2.95 22.66 -8.19
C ASP A 71 -1.55 23.15 -7.79
N PHE A 72 -0.51 22.34 -8.05
CA PHE A 72 0.87 22.68 -7.68
C PHE A 72 1.38 24.01 -8.29
N PRO A 73 1.33 24.25 -9.61
CA PRO A 73 1.74 25.51 -10.22
C PRO A 73 0.78 26.67 -9.93
N ALA A 74 -0.52 26.42 -9.71
CA ALA A 74 -1.45 27.48 -9.30
C ALA A 74 -1.08 28.01 -7.90
N GLN A 75 -0.80 27.11 -6.96
CA GLN A 75 -0.36 27.44 -5.61
C GLN A 75 1.06 28.02 -5.60
N ALA A 76 1.99 27.41 -6.35
CA ALA A 76 3.39 27.85 -6.43
C ALA A 76 3.51 29.19 -7.18
N GLY A 77 2.72 29.43 -8.23
CA GLY A 77 2.68 30.71 -8.94
C GLY A 77 2.10 31.85 -8.08
N ALA A 78 1.04 31.57 -7.30
CA ALA A 78 0.49 32.54 -6.34
C ALA A 78 1.46 32.81 -5.16
N CYS A 79 2.17 31.79 -4.70
CA CYS A 79 3.18 31.92 -3.64
C CYS A 79 4.44 32.66 -4.15
N CYS A 80 4.96 32.34 -5.33
CA CYS A 80 6.13 32.99 -5.91
C CYS A 80 5.89 34.47 -6.24
N LEU A 81 4.67 34.89 -6.60
CA LEU A 81 4.37 36.30 -6.89
C LEU A 81 4.31 37.17 -5.63
N SER A 82 4.00 36.59 -4.46
CA SER A 82 3.96 37.29 -3.16
C SER A 82 5.24 37.10 -2.33
N CYS A 83 6.05 36.08 -2.64
CA CYS A 83 7.29 35.78 -1.95
C CYS A 83 8.45 36.57 -2.58
N SER A 84 8.59 37.84 -2.20
CA SER A 84 9.82 38.58 -2.50
C SER A 84 11.03 37.84 -1.91
N LEU A 85 12.15 37.87 -2.63
CA LEU A 85 13.44 37.24 -2.27
C LEU A 85 13.89 37.45 -0.81
N PHE A 86 13.36 38.47 -0.13
CA PHE A 86 13.59 38.81 1.27
C PHE A 86 12.99 37.81 2.28
N VAL A 87 11.91 37.10 1.91
CA VAL A 87 11.19 36.17 2.82
C VAL A 87 11.97 34.86 3.01
N PHE A 88 12.63 34.36 1.96
CA PHE A 88 13.45 33.14 2.04
C PHE A 88 14.66 33.27 2.98
N LEU A 89 15.14 34.48 3.30
CA LEU A 89 16.27 34.65 4.21
C LEU A 89 15.86 34.60 5.70
N PHE A 90 14.55 34.65 6.01
CA PHE A 90 14.04 34.70 7.38
C PHE A 90 13.03 33.61 7.74
N PHE A 91 12.48 32.89 6.75
CA PHE A 91 11.55 31.80 7.00
C PHE A 91 12.26 30.46 7.12
N LYS A 92 12.02 29.79 8.26
CA LYS A 92 12.27 28.36 8.44
C LYS A 92 11.02 27.62 7.95
N PHE A 93 11.21 26.62 7.10
CA PHE A 93 10.12 25.74 6.69
C PHE A 93 9.96 24.62 7.70
N ASP A 94 8.74 24.43 8.17
CA ASP A 94 8.37 23.35 9.07
C ASP A 94 7.74 22.21 8.26
N TYR A 95 8.35 21.03 8.32
CA TYR A 95 7.93 19.83 7.62
C TYR A 95 8.49 18.59 8.31
N TYR A 96 7.83 17.45 8.12
CA TYR A 96 8.26 16.18 8.67
C TYR A 96 9.31 15.52 7.78
N ASN A 97 10.52 15.33 8.31
CA ASN A 97 11.59 14.62 7.60
C ASN A 97 11.44 13.11 7.80
N SER A 98 11.26 12.37 6.71
CA SER A 98 10.98 10.93 6.76
C SER A 98 12.03 10.09 7.50
N LEU A 99 13.29 10.56 7.57
CA LEU A 99 14.37 9.89 8.28
C LEU A 99 14.42 10.18 9.78
N LEU A 100 13.82 11.29 10.23
CA LEU A 100 13.90 11.77 11.61
C LEU A 100 12.56 11.68 12.34
N ILE A 101 11.51 11.21 11.67
CA ILE A 101 10.18 11.09 12.26
C ILE A 101 10.24 10.30 13.57
N ASN A 102 9.70 10.90 14.64
CA ASN A 102 9.63 10.31 15.98
C ASN A 102 11.01 9.98 16.59
N ASP A 103 12.10 10.51 16.04
CA ASP A 103 13.42 10.37 16.64
C ASP A 103 13.55 11.33 17.83
N LYS A 104 14.03 10.78 18.94
CA LYS A 104 14.27 11.51 20.19
C LYS A 104 15.75 11.56 20.55
N ASP A 105 16.17 12.67 21.13
CA ASP A 105 17.50 12.86 21.68
C ASP A 105 17.69 12.12 23.02
N GLU A 106 18.90 12.21 23.59
CA GLU A 106 19.25 11.61 24.90
C GLU A 106 18.42 12.17 26.06
N ASN A 107 17.77 13.31 25.87
CA ASN A 107 16.92 14.00 26.85
C ASN A 107 15.42 13.77 26.61
N ASP A 108 15.04 12.82 25.75
CA ASP A 108 13.67 12.49 25.34
C ASP A 108 12.91 13.62 24.61
N ASN A 109 13.64 14.61 24.06
CA ASN A 109 13.05 15.65 23.20
C ASN A 109 13.14 15.24 21.72
N TYR A 110 12.14 15.61 20.93
CA TYR A 110 12.16 15.38 19.48
C TYR A 110 13.29 16.16 18.81
N VAL A 111 13.96 15.50 17.87
CA VAL A 111 15.00 16.12 17.05
C VAL A 111 14.37 17.17 16.12
N GLU A 112 15.08 18.27 15.83
CA GLU A 112 14.63 19.28 14.87
C GLU A 112 14.25 18.63 13.52
N LEU A 113 13.03 18.92 13.01
CA LEU A 113 12.37 18.30 11.83
C LEU A 113 11.92 16.84 12.00
N GLY A 114 12.10 16.28 13.20
CA GLY A 114 11.69 14.92 13.61
C GLY A 114 10.49 14.89 14.55
N ASP A 115 9.72 15.99 14.60
CA ASP A 115 8.57 16.21 15.48
C ASP A 115 7.59 15.03 15.52
N GLU A 116 6.73 15.03 16.54
CA GLU A 116 5.75 13.96 16.78
C GLU A 116 4.88 13.72 15.55
N PHE A 117 5.02 12.54 14.98
CA PHE A 117 4.26 12.09 13.83
C PHE A 117 3.39 10.91 14.24
N ILE A 118 2.10 11.17 14.47
CA ILE A 118 1.15 10.16 14.93
C ILE A 118 0.97 9.11 13.82
N LEU A 119 1.28 7.85 14.11
CA LEU A 119 1.14 6.76 13.16
C LEU A 119 0.07 5.77 13.64
N GLU A 120 -0.88 5.46 12.77
CA GLU A 120 -1.98 4.55 13.06
C GLU A 120 -1.95 3.35 12.09
N PRO A 121 -2.32 2.14 12.55
CA PRO A 121 -2.38 0.98 11.68
C PRO A 121 -3.49 1.14 10.64
N ASN A 122 -3.16 0.96 9.36
CA ASN A 122 -4.12 1.13 8.27
C ASN A 122 -4.31 -0.13 7.43
N GLU A 123 -5.56 -0.57 7.28
CA GLU A 123 -5.93 -1.78 6.53
C GLU A 123 -5.49 -1.71 5.06
N HIS A 124 -5.58 -0.53 4.43
CA HIS A 124 -5.17 -0.33 3.03
C HIS A 124 -3.67 -0.51 2.81
N PHE A 125 -2.87 -0.38 3.87
CA PHE A 125 -1.42 -0.55 3.87
C PHE A 125 -0.98 -1.81 4.61
N ASN A 126 -1.79 -2.88 4.60
CA ASN A 126 -1.48 -4.15 5.30
C ASN A 126 -1.27 -3.99 6.82
N ASN A 127 -2.03 -3.09 7.46
CA ASN A 127 -1.90 -2.74 8.88
C ASN A 127 -0.53 -2.14 9.26
N LEU A 128 0.21 -1.61 8.28
CA LEU A 128 1.38 -0.79 8.55
C LEU A 128 0.96 0.51 9.25
N LEU A 129 1.82 0.99 10.13
CA LEU A 129 1.65 2.25 10.85
C LEU A 129 1.92 3.40 9.87
N VAL A 130 0.89 4.16 9.54
CA VAL A 130 0.95 5.28 8.58
C VAL A 130 0.22 6.50 9.12
N ASN A 131 0.56 7.68 8.60
CA ASN A 131 -0.21 8.91 8.82
C ASN A 131 -1.02 9.22 7.55
N THR A 132 -2.29 9.55 7.72
CA THR A 132 -3.21 9.89 6.62
C THR A 132 -3.56 11.38 6.56
N THR A 133 -3.09 12.15 7.54
CA THR A 133 -3.38 13.58 7.70
C THR A 133 -2.27 14.45 7.11
N TYR A 134 -1.01 14.08 7.32
CA TYR A 134 0.17 14.82 6.88
C TYR A 134 1.06 13.95 6.01
N SER A 135 1.72 14.57 5.04
CA SER A 135 2.76 13.95 4.23
C SER A 135 4.14 14.21 4.85
N ASP A 136 5.05 13.25 4.70
CA ASP A 136 6.45 13.42 5.02
C ASP A 136 7.28 13.80 3.78
N ILE A 137 8.49 14.28 4.01
CA ILE A 137 9.43 14.68 2.95
C ILE A 137 10.69 13.83 3.08
N GLN A 138 11.00 13.10 2.01
CA GLN A 138 12.25 12.36 1.90
C GLN A 138 13.32 13.23 1.22
N LEU A 139 14.45 13.39 1.91
CA LEU A 139 15.62 14.08 1.38
C LEU A 139 16.78 13.09 1.18
N PRO A 140 17.54 13.21 0.07
CA PRO A 140 18.80 12.51 -0.07
C PRO A 140 19.75 12.85 1.08
N THR A 141 20.57 11.90 1.51
CA THR A 141 21.50 12.08 2.63
C THR A 141 22.59 13.12 2.38
N ASN A 142 22.81 13.53 1.13
CA ASN A 142 23.76 14.58 0.74
C ASN A 142 23.09 15.96 0.58
N VAL A 143 21.89 16.18 1.13
CA VAL A 143 21.20 17.47 1.09
C VAL A 143 21.08 18.02 2.51
N TYR A 144 21.66 19.21 2.73
CA TYR A 144 21.50 19.96 3.97
C TYR A 144 20.18 20.74 3.97
N ASN A 145 19.42 20.58 5.05
CA ASN A 145 18.03 20.99 5.14
C ASN A 145 17.65 21.72 6.44
N LYS A 146 18.64 22.02 7.30
CA LYS A 146 18.45 22.73 8.58
C LYS A 146 18.57 24.26 8.43
N GLY A 147 18.71 24.76 7.21
CA GLY A 147 18.78 26.19 6.88
C GLY A 147 17.50 26.69 6.22
N ASN A 148 17.54 27.90 5.67
CA ASN A 148 16.38 28.53 5.02
C ASN A 148 16.18 28.04 3.57
N GLY A 149 16.82 26.93 3.22
CA GLY A 149 16.88 26.36 1.89
C GLY A 149 17.55 24.99 1.91
N LEU A 150 17.50 24.33 0.76
CA LEU A 150 18.16 23.05 0.52
C LEU A 150 19.51 23.30 -0.15
N TYR A 151 20.58 22.73 0.42
CA TYR A 151 21.93 22.88 -0.09
C TYR A 151 22.55 21.49 -0.33
N LEU A 152 23.40 21.37 -1.34
CA LEU A 152 24.18 20.15 -1.63
C LEU A 152 25.54 20.16 -0.92
#